data_AF-A0ABC9V8Q4-F1
#
_entry.id   AF-A0ABC9V8Q4-F1
#
_cell.length_a   1.000
_cell.length_b   1.000
_cell.length_c   1.000
_cell.angle_alpha   90.00
_cell.angle_beta   90.00
_cell.angle_gamma   90.00
#
_symmetry.space_group_name_H-M   'P 1'
#
loop_
_entity.id
_entity.type
_entity.pdbx_description
1 polymer ?
#
loop_
_entity_poly.entity_id
_entity_poly.type
_entity_poly.pdbx_seq_one_letter_code
_entity_poly.pdbx_strand_id
1 'polypeptide(L)'
;MNDAQLIDKLGGVTAVARLLGIAPSSVSGWKAIPLDRKIRLAVIAEDLGLTTRKELFPDNYQDIWIELRPQTTKSKNLGSLTA
;
A
#
# COMPACT_ATOMS: atom_id res chain seq x y z
N MET A 1 5.96 -10.07 -1.64
CA MET A 1 7.24 -9.48 -1.19
C MET A 1 7.30 -9.55 0.34
N ASN A 2 8.45 -9.84 0.95
CA ASN A 2 8.59 -9.84 2.41
C ASN A 2 9.11 -8.49 2.95
N ASP A 3 9.05 -8.30 4.26
CA ASP A 3 9.38 -7.04 4.93
C ASP A 3 10.84 -6.58 4.73
N ALA A 4 11.79 -7.52 4.80
CA ALA A 4 13.20 -7.21 4.60
C ALA A 4 13.47 -6.75 3.15
N GLN A 5 12.88 -7.42 2.17
CA GLN A 5 12.96 -7.04 0.76
C GLN A 5 12.31 -5.68 0.50
N LEU A 6 11.19 -5.37 1.16
CA LEU A 6 10.54 -4.07 1.04
C LEU A 6 11.44 -2.95 1.57
N ILE A 7 12.05 -3.14 2.75
CA ILE A 7 12.98 -2.16 3.33
C ILE A 7 14.18 -1.93 2.40
N ASP A 8 14.77 -3.01 1.88
CA ASP A 8 15.92 -2.94 0.97
C ASP A 8 15.57 -2.19 -0.33
N LYS A 9 14.45 -2.56 -0.99
CA LYS A 9 13.97 -1.88 -2.20
C LYS A 9 13.64 -0.41 -1.99
N LEU A 10 13.23 -0.01 -0.79
CA LEU A 10 12.97 1.39 -0.43
C LEU A 10 14.25 2.18 -0.11
N GLY A 11 15.44 1.58 -0.24
CA GLY A 11 16.73 2.22 0.01
C GLY A 11 17.28 1.97 1.42
N GLY A 12 16.79 0.94 2.10
CA GLY A 12 17.25 0.52 3.41
C GLY A 12 16.67 1.30 4.59
N VAL A 13 17.17 0.98 5.79
CA VAL A 13 16.67 1.48 7.09
C VAL A 13 16.58 3.00 7.15
N THR A 14 17.63 3.71 6.73
CA THR A 14 17.69 5.18 6.78
C THR A 14 16.68 5.83 5.84
N ALA A 15 16.50 5.28 4.64
CA ALA A 15 15.54 5.80 3.67
C ALA A 15 14.10 5.59 4.17
N VAL A 16 13.80 4.39 4.68
CA VAL A 16 12.49 4.06 5.28
C VAL A 16 12.18 4.96 6.48
N ALA A 17 13.16 5.19 7.36
CA ALA A 17 13.00 6.08 8.50
C ALA A 17 12.65 7.52 8.07
N ARG A 18 13.32 8.02 7.03
CA ARG A 18 13.03 9.33 6.43
C ARG A 18 11.63 9.40 5.82
N LEU A 19 11.22 8.39 5.05
CA LEU A 19 9.88 8.30 4.45
C LEU A 19 8.76 8.32 5.50
N LEU A 20 9.02 7.75 6.68
CA LEU A 20 8.04 7.65 7.75
C LEU A 20 8.12 8.79 8.79
N GLY A 21 9.17 9.61 8.75
CA GLY A 21 9.41 10.69 9.70
C GLY A 21 9.75 10.17 11.11
N ILE A 22 10.53 9.10 11.21
CA ILE A 22 10.92 8.47 12.49
C ILE A 22 12.45 8.29 12.58
N ALA A 23 12.96 7.92 13.75
CA ALA A 23 14.38 7.65 13.95
C ALA A 23 14.80 6.33 13.24
N PRO A 24 16.00 6.26 12.63
CA PRO A 24 16.51 5.01 12.02
C PRO A 24 16.56 3.82 13.00
N SER A 25 16.85 4.09 14.28
CA SER A 25 16.87 3.07 15.34
C SER A 25 15.51 2.40 15.56
N SER A 26 14.41 3.11 15.29
CA SER A 26 13.07 2.53 15.33
C SER A 26 12.88 1.47 14.24
N VAL A 27 13.38 1.74 13.02
CA VAL A 27 13.25 0.81 11.88
C VAL A 27 14.16 -0.40 12.04
N SER A 28 15.42 -0.21 12.46
CA SER A 28 16.36 -1.33 12.65
C SER A 28 15.94 -2.30 13.75
N GLY A 29 15.10 -1.86 14.69
CA GLY A 29 14.59 -2.70 15.79
C GLY A 29 13.37 -3.55 15.42
N TRP A 30 12.82 -3.41 14.21
CA TRP A 30 11.63 -4.14 13.81
C TRP A 30 11.93 -5.62 13.55
N LYS A 31 11.20 -6.51 14.23
CA LYS A 31 11.14 -7.94 13.88
C LYS A 31 10.28 -8.19 12.65
N ALA A 32 9.22 -7.39 12.52
CA ALA A 32 8.36 -7.26 11.35
C ALA A 32 7.92 -5.79 11.29
N ILE A 33 7.60 -5.28 10.10
CA ILE A 33 7.15 -3.91 9.93
C ILE A 33 5.79 -3.78 10.63
N PRO A 34 5.62 -2.83 11.57
CA PRO A 34 4.31 -2.58 12.19
C PRO A 34 3.24 -2.29 11.13
N LEU A 35 2.03 -2.81 11.32
CA LEU A 35 0.98 -2.82 10.30
C LEU A 35 0.69 -1.42 9.73
N ASP A 36 0.54 -0.42 10.60
CA ASP A 36 0.31 0.99 10.23
C ASP A 36 1.43 1.55 9.35
N ARG A 37 2.68 1.16 9.64
CA ARG A 37 3.85 1.54 8.85
C ARG A 37 3.88 0.83 7.51
N LYS A 38 3.56 -0.47 7.50
CA LYS A 38 3.51 -1.26 6.26
C LYS A 38 2.43 -0.75 5.30
N ILE A 39 1.27 -0.32 5.80
CA ILE A 39 0.22 0.30 5.00
C ILE A 39 0.73 1.59 4.33
N ARG A 40 1.39 2.48 5.08
CA ARG A 40 1.99 3.71 4.52
C ARG A 40 3.08 3.41 3.49
N LEU A 41 3.97 2.47 3.80
CA LEU A 41 5.06 2.09 2.90
C LEU A 41 4.54 1.41 1.62
N ALA A 42 3.43 0.69 1.67
CA ALA A 42 2.86 0.03 0.50
C ALA A 42 2.39 1.02 -0.57
N VAL A 43 1.77 2.13 -0.16
CA VAL A 43 1.36 3.20 -1.08
C VAL A 43 2.60 3.84 -1.73
N ILE A 44 3.62 4.14 -0.93
CA ILE A 44 4.86 4.76 -1.42
C ILE A 44 5.60 3.80 -2.37
N ALA A 45 5.70 2.53 -2.02
CA ALA A 45 6.38 1.53 -2.85
C ALA A 45 5.65 1.30 -4.19
N GLU A 46 4.32 1.38 -4.20
CA GLU A 46 3.51 1.30 -5.42
C GLU A 46 3.67 2.54 -6.31
N ASP A 47 3.67 3.73 -5.72
CA ASP A 47 3.93 4.99 -6.44
C ASP A 47 5.33 4.99 -7.10
N LEU A 48 6.31 4.39 -6.43
CA LEU A 48 7.66 4.20 -6.96
C LEU A 48 7.80 3.02 -7.95
N GLY A 49 6.73 2.26 -8.22
CA GLY A 49 6.74 1.10 -9.13
C GLY A 49 7.51 -0.12 -8.60
N LEU A 50 7.76 -0.23 -7.30
CA LEU A 50 8.59 -1.29 -6.70
C LEU A 50 7.81 -2.59 -6.43
N THR A 51 6.52 -2.47 -6.12
CA THR A 51 5.56 -3.55 -5.81
C THR A 51 4.15 -2.96 -5.78
N THR A 52 3.11 -3.79 -5.78
CA THR A 52 1.73 -3.32 -5.59
C THR A 52 1.26 -3.50 -4.15
N ARG A 53 0.27 -2.69 -3.74
CA ARG A 53 -0.47 -2.87 -2.48
C ARG A 53 -1.06 -4.28 -2.38
N LYS A 54 -1.54 -4.84 -3.49
CA LYS A 54 -2.05 -6.23 -3.58
C LYS A 54 -0.96 -7.27 -3.29
N GLU A 55 0.26 -7.07 -3.76
CA GLU A 55 1.38 -8.00 -3.47
C GLU A 55 1.84 -7.97 -2.01
N LEU A 56 1.67 -6.82 -1.33
CA LEU A 56 2.03 -6.66 0.09
C LEU A 56 0.92 -7.06 1.06
N PHE A 57 -0.34 -6.98 0.63
CA PHE A 57 -1.54 -7.27 1.41
C PHE A 57 -2.50 -8.18 0.61
N PRO A 58 -2.09 -9.40 0.24
CA PRO A 58 -2.84 -10.23 -0.71
C PRO A 58 -4.27 -10.55 -0.27
N ASP A 59 -4.49 -10.72 1.03
CA ASP A 59 -5.76 -11.18 1.58
C ASP A 59 -6.74 -10.05 1.90
N ASN A 60 -6.24 -8.82 2.12
CA ASN A 60 -7.02 -7.72 2.68
C ASN A 60 -6.75 -6.34 2.07
N TYR A 61 -6.01 -6.25 0.95
CA TYR A 61 -5.77 -4.97 0.28
C TYR A 61 -7.06 -4.21 -0.05
N GLN A 62 -8.15 -4.92 -0.37
CA GLN A 62 -9.45 -4.30 -0.68
C GLN A 62 -10.20 -3.80 0.56
N ASP A 63 -9.81 -4.23 1.76
CA ASP A 63 -10.36 -3.72 3.01
C ASP A 63 -9.63 -2.47 3.49
N ILE A 64 -8.33 -2.41 3.21
CA ILE A 64 -7.48 -1.25 3.52
C ILE A 64 -7.71 -0.12 2.50
N TRP A 65 -7.79 -0.47 1.21
CA TRP A 65 -7.96 0.46 0.09
C TRP A 65 -9.24 0.12 -0.68
N ILE A 66 -10.35 0.71 -0.24
CA ILE A 66 -11.69 0.46 -0.78
C ILE A 66 -11.81 0.82 -2.28
N GLU A 67 -10.97 1.72 -2.76
CA GLU A 67 -10.91 2.13 -4.16
C GLU A 67 -10.42 1.00 -5.09
N LEU A 68 -9.75 -0.02 -4.54
CA LEU A 68 -9.27 -1.20 -5.28
C LEU A 68 -10.30 -2.35 -5.32
N ARG A 69 -11.50 -2.15 -4.78
CA ARG A 69 -12.60 -3.11 -4.92
C ARG A 69 -13.11 -3.15 -6.36
N PRO A 70 -13.59 -4.30 -6.86
CA PRO A 70 -14.20 -4.35 -8.19
C PRO A 70 -15.39 -3.40 -8.21
N GLN A 71 -15.37 -2.45 -9.14
CA GLN A 71 -16.51 -1.56 -9.33
C GLN A 71 -17.67 -2.40 -9.84
N THR A 72 -18.69 -2.60 -9.00
CA THR A 72 -19.95 -3.16 -9.45
C THR A 72 -20.61 -2.07 -10.30
N THR A 73 -20.37 -2.12 -11.61
CA THR A 73 -21.06 -1.26 -12.56
C THR A 73 -22.55 -1.57 -12.47
N LYS A 74 -23.28 -0.81 -11.65
CA LYS A 74 -24.72 -0.68 -11.87
C LYS A 74 -24.85 0.03 -13.21
N SER A 75 -25.06 -0.75 -14.26
CA SER A 75 -25.36 -0.24 -15.60
C SER A 75 -26.47 0.81 -15.48
N LYS A 76 -26.12 2.08 -15.62
CA LYS A 76 -27.08 3.16 -15.81
C LYS A 76 -27.62 3.03 -17.22
N ASN A 77 -28.54 2.09 -17.44
CA ASN A 77 -29.57 2.28 -18.46
C ASN A 77 -30.50 3.40 -17.96
N LEU A 78 -30.03 4.65 -17.99
CA LEU A 78 -30.93 5.79 -17.99
C LEU A 78 -31.61 5.77 -19.35
N GLY A 79 -32.79 5.13 -19.38
CA GLY A 79 -33.69 5.21 -20.51
C GLY A 79 -33.88 6.66 -20.90
N SER A 80 -33.70 6.92 -22.19
CA SER A 80 -34.27 8.03 -22.93
C SER A 80 -35.65 8.40 -22.37
N LEU A 81 -35.73 9.44 -21.54
CA LEU A 81 -36.98 10.14 -21.27
C LEU A 81 -37.06 11.29 -22.26
N THR A 82 -37.47 10.95 -23.49
CA THR A 82 -38.08 11.91 -24.40
C THR A 82 -39.45 12.25 -23.85
N ALA A 83 -39.65 13.52 -23.49
CA ALA A 83 -40.96 14.14 -23.30
C ALA A 83 -41.11 15.25 -24.35
#